data_AF-A0A268K2L7-F1
#
_entry.id   AF-A0A268K2L7-F1
#
_cell.length_a   1.000
_cell.length_b   1.000
_cell.length_c   1.000
_cell.angle_alpha   90.00
_cell.angle_beta   90.00
_cell.angle_gamma   90.00
#
_symmetry.space_group_name_H-M   'P 1'
#
loop_
_entity.id
_entity.type
_entity.pdbx_description
1 polymer ?
#
loop_
_entity_poly.entity_id
_entity_poly.type
_entity_poly.pdbx_seq_one_letter_code
_entity_poly.pdbx_strand_id
1 'polypeptide(L)'
;MDYINYVFISLFILFIVYRFMPTKGVRNISTAELKNELNDKNKMFVDVRTSREYKGNHIREFKNIPLNLLAQKAEKELSKDKVVIVICQSGMRSGQASKILRKLGYTKVTNVKGGMNAWS
;
A
#
# COMPACT_ATOMS: atom_id res chain seq x y z
N MET A 1 12.42 3.36 -39.62
CA MET A 1 11.15 3.21 -38.87
C MET A 1 11.31 2.29 -37.66
N ASP A 2 12.21 1.30 -37.70
CA ASP A 2 12.38 0.34 -36.60
C ASP A 2 13.06 0.91 -35.35
N TYR A 3 14.02 1.84 -35.50
CA TYR A 3 14.71 2.47 -34.37
C TYR A 3 13.76 3.23 -33.43
N ILE A 4 12.81 3.98 -34.00
CA ILE A 4 11.78 4.70 -33.24
C ILE A 4 10.91 3.71 -32.45
N ASN A 5 10.54 2.58 -33.05
CA ASN A 5 9.80 1.52 -32.37
C ASN A 5 10.61 0.88 -31.24
N TYR A 6 11.90 0.62 -31.42
CA TYR A 6 12.77 0.11 -30.35
C TYR A 6 12.90 1.11 -29.19
N VAL A 7 12.98 2.41 -29.47
CA VAL A 7 12.97 3.45 -28.43
C VAL A 7 11.65 3.42 -27.65
N PHE A 8 10.50 3.38 -28.33
CA PHE A 8 9.20 3.28 -27.65
C PHE A 8 9.04 1.99 -26.85
N ILE A 9 9.47 0.84 -27.39
CA ILE A 9 9.44 -0.45 -26.69
C ILE A 9 10.34 -0.39 -25.46
N SER A 10 11.56 0.16 -25.58
CA SER A 10 12.48 0.29 -24.44
C SER A 10 11.94 1.22 -23.36
N LEU A 11 11.32 2.35 -23.73
CA LEU A 11 10.66 3.28 -22.79
C LEU A 11 9.46 2.62 -22.11
N PHE A 12 8.70 1.82 -22.85
CA PHE A 12 7.57 1.08 -22.30
C PHE A 12 8.01 -0.01 -21.32
N ILE A 13 9.04 -0.79 -21.66
CA ILE A 13 9.64 -1.78 -20.77
C ILE A 13 10.21 -1.09 -19.51
N LEU A 14 10.94 0.01 -19.67
CA LEU A 14 11.48 0.80 -18.56
C LEU A 14 10.35 1.31 -17.64
N PHE A 15 9.26 1.84 -18.22
CA PHE A 15 8.09 2.31 -17.50
C PHE A 15 7.43 1.19 -16.70
N ILE A 16 7.26 0.01 -17.31
CA ILE A 16 6.73 -1.19 -16.65
C ILE A 16 7.62 -1.59 -15.48
N VAL A 17 8.93 -1.75 -15.69
CA VAL A 17 9.90 -2.12 -14.65
C VAL A 17 9.89 -1.12 -13.49
N TYR A 18 9.88 0.18 -13.79
CA TYR A 18 9.85 1.24 -12.78
C TYR A 18 8.56 1.19 -11.94
N ARG A 19 7.44 0.78 -12.54
CA ARG A 19 6.17 0.64 -11.83
C ARG A 19 6.19 -0.51 -10.82
N PHE A 20 6.89 -1.59 -11.14
CA PHE A 20 6.99 -2.79 -10.31
C PHE A 20 8.14 -2.76 -9.29
N MET A 21 9.02 -1.76 -9.33
CA MET A 21 10.09 -1.64 -8.34
C MET A 21 9.55 -1.51 -6.90
N PRO A 22 10.02 -2.34 -5.97
CA PRO A 22 9.62 -2.28 -4.57
C PRO A 22 10.17 -1.01 -3.91
N THR A 23 9.40 -0.45 -2.97
CA THR A 23 9.89 0.66 -2.16
C THR A 23 10.93 0.19 -1.15
N LYS A 24 12.12 0.78 -1.21
CA LYS A 24 13.13 0.64 -0.16
C LYS A 24 12.53 1.07 1.19
N GLY A 25 12.81 0.30 2.24
CA GLY A 25 12.37 0.62 3.61
C GLY A 25 10.88 0.38 3.89
N VAL A 26 10.20 -0.44 3.08
CA VAL A 26 8.83 -0.92 3.36
C VAL A 26 8.90 -2.42 3.63
N ARG A 27 8.44 -2.83 4.82
CA ARG A 27 8.30 -4.25 5.15
C ARG A 27 7.10 -4.82 4.38
N ASN A 28 7.20 -6.04 3.86
CA ASN A 28 6.07 -6.70 3.22
C ASN A 28 5.73 -7.97 3.99
N ILE A 29 4.46 -8.13 4.34
CA ILE A 29 3.95 -9.30 5.05
C ILE A 29 2.84 -9.99 4.26
N SER A 30 2.66 -11.28 4.46
CA SER A 30 1.53 -12.08 4.00
C SER A 30 0.28 -11.84 4.85
N THR A 31 -0.87 -12.31 4.38
CA THR A 31 -2.12 -12.30 5.16
C THR A 31 -2.06 -13.25 6.36
N ALA A 32 -1.26 -14.32 6.29
CA ALA A 32 -1.00 -15.21 7.42
C ALA A 32 -0.23 -14.50 8.53
N GLU A 33 0.84 -13.77 8.18
CA GLU A 33 1.59 -12.95 9.15
C GLU A 33 0.75 -11.80 9.70
N LEU A 34 -0.11 -11.20 8.87
CA LEU A 34 -1.03 -10.14 9.31
C LEU A 34 -1.92 -10.62 10.48
N LYS A 35 -2.41 -11.87 10.46
CA LYS A 35 -3.24 -12.43 11.55
C LYS A 35 -2.55 -12.33 12.91
N ASN A 36 -1.23 -12.55 12.94
CA ASN A 36 -0.44 -12.49 14.17
C ASN A 36 -0.16 -11.06 14.64
N GLU A 37 -0.40 -10.06 13.79
CA GLU A 37 -0.14 -8.65 14.09
C GLU A 37 -1.40 -7.86 14.44
N LEU A 38 -2.59 -8.41 14.18
CA LEU A 38 -3.86 -7.79 14.56
C LEU A 38 -3.94 -7.57 16.07
N ASN A 39 -4.77 -6.61 16.48
CA ASN A 39 -4.97 -6.20 17.88
C ASN A 39 -3.76 -5.56 18.58
N ASP A 40 -2.65 -5.31 17.86
CA ASP A 40 -1.52 -4.55 18.39
C ASP A 40 -1.80 -3.03 18.39
N LYS A 41 -1.89 -2.44 19.60
CA LYS A 41 -2.17 -1.01 19.81
C LYS A 41 -1.02 -0.08 19.37
N ASN A 42 0.18 -0.62 19.18
CA ASN A 42 1.34 0.11 18.66
C ASN A 42 1.36 0.19 17.14
N LYS A 43 0.36 -0.40 16.47
CA LYS A 43 0.20 -0.41 15.02
C LYS A 43 -1.07 0.32 14.61
N MET A 44 -1.04 0.88 13.41
CA MET A 44 -2.17 1.53 12.77
C MET A 44 -2.47 0.78 11.48
N PHE A 45 -3.71 0.33 11.33
CA PHE A 45 -4.14 -0.47 10.20
C PHE A 45 -4.94 0.40 9.24
N VAL A 46 -4.51 0.51 7.99
CA VAL A 46 -5.07 1.43 6.99
C VAL A 46 -5.47 0.67 5.74
N ASP A 47 -6.76 0.71 5.40
CA ASP A 47 -7.28 0.18 4.15
C ASP A 47 -7.41 1.32 3.14
N VAL A 48 -6.64 1.23 2.05
CA VAL A 48 -6.58 2.28 1.01
C VAL A 48 -7.51 2.04 -0.18
N ARG A 49 -8.42 1.06 -0.07
CA ARG A 49 -9.50 0.85 -1.04
C ARG A 49 -10.51 2.00 -1.00
N THR A 50 -11.40 2.03 -1.98
CA THR A 50 -12.52 2.97 -1.98
C THR A 50 -13.43 2.71 -0.78
N SER A 51 -14.14 3.74 -0.32
CA SER A 51 -15.08 3.58 0.78
C SER A 51 -16.23 2.63 0.45
N ARG A 52 -16.58 2.46 -0.85
CA ARG A 52 -17.55 1.46 -1.29
C ARG A 52 -17.05 0.03 -1.08
N GLU A 53 -15.82 -0.28 -1.52
CA GLU A 53 -15.19 -1.58 -1.31
C GLU A 53 -15.08 -1.92 0.19
N TYR A 54 -14.62 -0.95 0.99
CA TYR A 54 -14.46 -1.09 2.43
C TYR A 54 -15.78 -1.36 3.15
N LYS A 55 -16.85 -0.62 2.80
CA LYS A 55 -18.20 -0.83 3.37
C LYS A 55 -18.77 -2.21 3.07
N GLY A 56 -18.42 -2.81 1.92
CA GLY A 56 -18.89 -4.14 1.54
C GLY A 56 -18.26 -5.24 2.38
N ASN A 57 -16.94 -5.24 2.52
CA ASN A 57 -16.21 -6.16 3.40
C ASN A 57 -14.88 -5.54 3.82
N HIS A 58 -14.53 -5.62 5.09
CA HIS A 58 -13.26 -5.13 5.63
C HIS A 58 -12.85 -5.90 6.88
N ILE A 59 -11.57 -5.77 7.22
CA ILE A 59 -11.01 -6.24 8.49
C ILE A 59 -11.30 -5.16 9.55
N ARG A 60 -11.92 -5.54 10.67
CA ARG A 60 -12.48 -4.62 11.68
C ARG A 60 -11.46 -3.62 12.25
N GLU A 61 -10.22 -4.03 12.38
CA GLU A 61 -9.11 -3.23 12.93
C GLU A 61 -8.63 -2.15 11.97
N PHE A 62 -8.90 -2.31 10.67
CA PHE A 62 -8.48 -1.37 9.65
C PHE A 62 -9.37 -0.13 9.66
N LYS A 63 -8.78 1.01 9.36
CA LYS A 63 -9.50 2.26 9.08
C LYS A 63 -9.40 2.57 7.60
N ASN A 64 -10.51 2.95 6.98
CA ASN A 64 -10.49 3.34 5.58
C ASN A 64 -9.90 4.75 5.38
N ILE A 65 -8.79 4.83 4.66
CA ILE A 65 -8.25 6.08 4.12
C ILE A 65 -7.95 5.83 2.63
N PRO A 66 -8.90 6.14 1.73
CA PRO A 66 -8.73 5.88 0.30
C PRO A 66 -7.42 6.44 -0.25
N LEU A 67 -6.78 5.69 -1.15
CA LEU A 67 -5.45 6.04 -1.69
C LEU A 67 -5.35 7.48 -2.21
N ASN A 68 -6.40 7.98 -2.88
CA ASN A 68 -6.46 9.34 -3.42
C ASN A 68 -6.51 10.44 -2.34
N LEU A 69 -6.95 10.11 -1.13
CA LEU A 69 -7.02 11.03 0.02
C LEU A 69 -5.86 10.83 0.99
N LEU A 70 -5.08 9.76 0.85
CA LEU A 70 -4.03 9.38 1.80
C LEU A 70 -3.02 10.49 2.03
N ALA A 71 -2.53 11.14 0.97
CA ALA A 71 -1.54 12.20 1.10
C ALA A 71 -2.03 13.41 1.92
N GLN A 72 -3.33 13.72 1.81
CA GLN A 72 -3.95 14.85 2.51
C GLN A 72 -4.34 14.51 3.94
N LYS A 73 -4.69 13.24 4.21
CA LYS A 73 -5.22 12.80 5.50
C LYS A 73 -4.20 12.18 6.43
N ALA A 74 -3.08 11.66 5.90
CA ALA A 74 -2.12 10.90 6.68
C ALA A 74 -1.64 11.64 7.92
N GLU A 75 -1.21 12.91 7.80
CA GLU A 75 -0.64 13.66 8.93
C GLU A 75 -1.64 13.89 10.07
N LYS A 76 -2.92 14.05 9.75
CA LYS A 76 -3.98 14.24 10.75
C LYS A 76 -4.45 12.91 11.35
N GLU A 77 -4.43 11.84 10.58
CA GLU A 77 -5.07 10.57 10.95
C GLU A 77 -4.10 9.47 11.38
N LEU A 78 -2.81 9.61 11.11
CA LEU A 78 -1.76 8.62 11.37
C LEU A 78 -0.58 9.23 12.14
N SER A 79 -0.14 8.54 13.19
CA SER A 79 1.08 8.89 13.93
C SER A 79 2.33 8.32 13.24
N LYS A 80 3.41 9.10 13.19
CA LYS A 80 4.71 8.68 12.64
C LYS A 80 5.49 7.74 13.58
N ASP A 81 5.12 7.67 14.86
CA ASP A 81 5.81 6.84 15.86
C ASP A 81 5.41 5.36 15.79
N LYS A 82 4.19 5.11 15.31
CA LYS A 82 3.57 3.79 15.19
C LYS A 82 3.91 3.13 13.85
N VAL A 83 3.81 1.80 13.82
CA VAL A 83 3.91 1.05 12.57
C VAL A 83 2.61 1.21 11.79
N VAL A 84 2.67 1.67 10.54
CA VAL A 84 1.50 1.76 9.66
C VAL A 84 1.44 0.53 8.77
N ILE A 85 0.45 -0.32 8.98
CA ILE A 85 0.14 -1.48 8.15
C ILE A 85 -0.90 -1.07 7.12
N VAL A 86 -0.60 -1.28 5.84
CA VAL A 86 -1.44 -0.83 4.73
C VAL A 86 -1.91 -2.02 3.91
N ILE A 87 -3.22 -2.08 3.65
CA ILE A 87 -3.85 -3.12 2.82
C ILE A 87 -4.67 -2.50 1.69
N CYS A 88 -4.83 -3.23 0.59
CA CYS A 88 -5.81 -2.92 -0.44
C CYS A 88 -6.42 -4.22 -1.00
N GLN A 89 -7.01 -4.20 -2.19
CA GLN A 89 -7.62 -5.40 -2.77
C GLN A 89 -6.59 -6.51 -3.12
N SER A 90 -5.51 -6.17 -3.81
CA SER A 90 -4.53 -7.14 -4.36
C SER A 90 -3.08 -6.91 -3.92
N GLY A 91 -2.80 -5.84 -3.18
CA GLY A 91 -1.45 -5.42 -2.79
C GLY A 91 -0.85 -4.28 -3.65
N MET A 92 -1.41 -3.98 -4.83
CA MET A 92 -0.86 -2.94 -5.73
C MET A 92 -1.06 -1.51 -5.17
N ARG A 93 -2.31 -1.15 -4.82
CA ARG A 93 -2.64 0.16 -4.25
C ARG A 93 -1.96 0.40 -2.89
N SER A 94 -1.82 -0.63 -2.06
CA SER A 94 -1.13 -0.52 -0.77
C SER A 94 0.38 -0.40 -0.93
N GLY A 95 0.96 -0.97 -1.98
CA GLY A 95 2.33 -0.66 -2.41
C GLY A 95 2.52 0.82 -2.76
N GLN A 96 1.59 1.41 -3.52
CA GLN A 96 1.59 2.84 -3.84
C GLN A 96 1.43 3.72 -2.59
N ALA A 97 0.46 3.38 -1.74
CA ALA A 97 0.25 4.03 -0.45
C ALA A 97 1.49 4.01 0.42
N SER A 98 2.20 2.88 0.46
CA SER A 98 3.45 2.76 1.20
C SER A 98 4.51 3.73 0.67
N LYS A 99 4.61 3.93 -0.65
CA LYS A 99 5.52 4.94 -1.24
C LYS A 99 5.14 6.36 -0.79
N ILE A 100 3.85 6.68 -0.77
CA ILE A 100 3.34 7.99 -0.33
C ILE A 100 3.70 8.22 1.14
N LEU A 101 3.39 7.26 2.02
CA LEU A 101 3.70 7.37 3.45
C LEU A 101 5.21 7.50 3.70
N ARG A 102 6.06 6.75 2.98
CA ARG A 102 7.51 6.92 3.06
C ARG A 102 7.96 8.34 2.69
N LYS A 103 7.37 8.94 1.66
CA LYS A 103 7.67 10.32 1.23
C LYS A 103 7.22 11.37 2.27
N LEU A 104 6.15 11.09 3.00
CA LEU A 104 5.64 11.94 4.09
C LEU A 104 6.41 11.77 5.41
N GLY A 105 7.47 10.96 5.43
CA GLY A 105 8.34 10.75 6.58
C GLY A 105 7.91 9.64 7.53
N TYR A 106 6.95 8.79 7.16
CA TYR A 106 6.64 7.59 7.94
C TYR A 106 7.76 6.57 7.76
N THR A 107 8.48 6.24 8.83
CA THR A 107 9.66 5.37 8.76
C THR A 107 9.32 3.89 8.95
N LYS A 108 8.18 3.58 9.58
CA LYS A 108 7.72 2.22 9.88
C LYS A 108 6.47 1.89 9.08
N VAL A 109 6.63 1.50 7.82
CA VAL A 109 5.52 1.17 6.92
C VAL A 109 5.58 -0.30 6.54
N THR A 110 4.45 -0.99 6.67
CA THR A 110 4.28 -2.40 6.29
C THR A 110 3.18 -2.53 5.24
N ASN A 111 3.46 -3.20 4.13
CA ASN A 111 2.49 -3.51 3.08
C ASN A 111 2.02 -4.96 3.20
N VAL A 112 0.70 -5.19 3.13
CA VAL A 112 0.13 -6.54 3.10
C VAL A 112 0.07 -7.04 1.65
N LYS A 113 0.85 -8.08 1.34
CA LYS A 113 0.86 -8.76 0.04
C LYS A 113 -0.43 -9.56 -0.17
N GLY A 114 -0.88 -9.63 -1.41
CA GLY A 114 -2.14 -10.30 -1.77
C GLY A 114 -3.40 -9.52 -1.40
N GLY A 115 -3.31 -8.59 -0.44
CA GLY A 115 -4.42 -7.73 -0.04
C GLY A 115 -5.62 -8.53 0.48
N MET A 116 -6.80 -7.95 0.35
CA MET A 116 -8.07 -8.59 0.73
C MET A 116 -8.37 -9.86 -0.09
N ASN A 117 -7.86 -9.98 -1.32
CA ASN A 117 -8.01 -11.20 -2.12
C ASN A 117 -7.36 -12.43 -1.48
N ALA A 118 -6.28 -12.24 -0.72
CA ALA A 118 -5.60 -13.33 -0.01
C ALA A 118 -6.05 -13.47 1.45
N TRP A 119 -6.95 -12.60 1.90
CA TRP A 119 -7.54 -12.63 3.24
C TRP A 119 -8.90 -13.35 3.24
N SER A 120 -9.67 -13.14 2.17
CA SER A 120 -11.03 -13.64 1.98
C SER A 120 -11.03 -15.00 1.33
#